data_AF-A0A9N9IY16-F1
#
_entry.id   AF-A0A9N9IY16-F1
#
_cell.length_a   1.000
_cell.length_b   1.000
_cell.length_c   1.000
_cell.angle_alpha   90.00
_cell.angle_beta   90.00
_cell.angle_gamma   90.00
#
_symmetry.space_group_name_H-M   'P 1'
#
loop_
_entity.id
_entity.type
_entity.pdbx_description
1 polymer ?
#
loop_
_entity_poly.entity_id
_entity_poly.type
_entity_poly.pdbx_seq_one_letter_code
_entity_poly.pdbx_strand_id
1 'polypeptide(L)'
;QKFADRGVQNVLLPTLIPLDLLEKEKKHIAGFSPECFQIEKIGEKKTETPPFFRNTEFPWQEGHTIHSNAEEAKQFALNILSIYHDYAENVLCLGVIVGKKTEGEKFAGALETYTVECLLPDGQCLQFATSHYFGDNFCRLIQVKFQNKDNQIQHPFSTSWGTSTRAIGAVAKTHADH
;
A
#
# COMPACT_ATOMS: atom_id res chain seq x y z
N GLN A 1 5.29 -6.03 16.35
CA GLN A 1 6.16 -7.22 16.43
C GLN A 1 6.25 -7.96 15.09
N LYS A 2 5.15 -8.52 14.56
CA LYS A 2 5.17 -9.36 13.33
C LYS A 2 5.91 -8.78 12.10
N PHE A 3 5.83 -7.47 11.88
CA PHE A 3 6.59 -6.79 10.81
C PHE A 3 8.08 -6.63 11.15
N ALA A 4 8.40 -6.24 12.39
CA ALA A 4 9.78 -6.10 12.87
C ALA A 4 10.54 -7.44 12.82
N ASP A 5 9.86 -8.55 13.10
CA ASP A 5 10.43 -9.91 13.01
C ASP A 5 10.86 -10.28 11.57
N ARG A 6 10.41 -9.53 10.56
CA ARG A 6 10.77 -9.65 9.14
C ARG A 6 11.74 -8.56 8.67
N GLY A 7 12.34 -7.83 9.61
CA GLY A 7 13.28 -6.74 9.32
C GLY A 7 12.64 -5.44 8.87
N VAL A 8 11.30 -5.29 8.95
CA VAL A 8 10.63 -4.02 8.64
C VAL A 8 10.87 -3.03 9.77
N GLN A 9 11.33 -1.83 9.40
CA GLN A 9 11.57 -0.74 10.34
C GLN A 9 10.53 0.36 10.16
N ASN A 10 10.02 0.87 11.27
CA ASN A 10 9.07 1.98 11.24
C ASN A 10 9.81 3.28 10.92
N VAL A 11 9.22 4.07 10.03
CA VAL A 11 9.66 5.43 9.68
C VAL A 11 8.44 6.34 9.61
N LEU A 12 8.66 7.65 9.71
CA LEU A 12 7.64 8.67 9.46
C LEU A 12 8.12 9.58 8.34
N LEU A 13 7.36 9.62 7.25
CA LEU A 13 7.63 10.49 6.10
C LEU A 13 6.77 11.75 6.17
N PRO A 14 7.18 12.85 5.51
CA PRO A 14 6.38 14.07 5.44
C PRO A 14 5.01 13.83 4.80
N THR A 15 3.98 14.47 5.34
CA THR A 15 2.60 14.41 4.78
C THR A 15 2.49 15.11 3.43
N LEU A 16 3.26 16.18 3.21
CA LEU A 16 3.21 16.96 1.98
C LEU A 16 4.13 16.36 0.93
N ILE A 17 3.54 15.97 -0.21
CA ILE A 17 4.26 15.42 -1.37
C ILE A 17 4.36 16.49 -2.46
N PRO A 18 5.57 16.82 -2.94
CA PRO A 18 5.76 17.68 -4.10
C PRO A 18 5.08 17.15 -5.36
N LEU A 19 4.41 18.03 -6.12
CA LEU A 19 3.69 17.66 -7.35
C LEU A 19 4.59 16.97 -8.38
N ASP A 20 5.80 17.48 -8.57
CA ASP A 20 6.76 16.96 -9.54
C ASP A 20 7.22 15.53 -9.22
N LEU A 21 7.28 15.17 -7.94
CA LEU A 21 7.55 13.80 -7.50
C LEU A 21 6.36 12.89 -7.76
N LEU A 22 5.15 13.38 -7.49
CA LEU A 22 3.92 12.64 -7.73
C LEU A 22 3.75 12.37 -9.23
N GLU A 23 3.93 13.39 -10.08
CA GLU A 23 3.77 13.37 -11.54
C GLU A 23 4.65 12.38 -12.28
N LYS A 24 5.75 11.95 -11.66
CA LYS A 24 6.60 10.93 -12.25
C LYS A 24 5.80 9.66 -12.53
N GLU A 25 4.82 9.31 -11.70
CA GLU A 25 4.02 8.08 -11.84
C GLU A 25 2.58 8.33 -12.30
N LYS A 26 2.44 8.73 -13.57
CA LYS A 26 1.12 9.04 -14.19
C LYS A 26 0.07 7.94 -14.03
N LYS A 27 0.47 6.65 -14.08
CA LYS A 27 -0.46 5.52 -13.90
C LYS A 27 -0.99 5.42 -12.47
N HIS A 28 -0.12 5.63 -11.49
CA HIS A 28 -0.50 5.63 -10.09
C HIS A 28 -1.39 6.83 -9.80
N ILE A 29 -0.99 8.03 -10.23
CA ILE A 29 -1.81 9.25 -10.08
C ILE A 29 -3.17 9.12 -10.69
N ALA A 30 -3.32 8.52 -11.88
CA ALA A 30 -4.63 8.37 -12.50
C ALA A 30 -5.65 7.67 -11.59
N GLY A 31 -5.19 6.78 -10.69
CA GLY A 31 -6.02 6.15 -9.66
C GLY A 31 -6.31 7.01 -8.42
N PHE A 32 -5.50 8.04 -8.14
CA PHE A 32 -5.63 8.92 -6.96
C PHE A 32 -6.17 10.32 -7.29
N SER A 33 -6.02 10.78 -8.53
CA SER A 33 -6.25 12.15 -8.98
C SER A 33 -7.63 12.72 -8.65
N PRO A 34 -8.74 11.95 -8.62
CA PRO A 34 -10.04 12.52 -8.24
C PRO A 34 -10.13 13.00 -6.79
N GLU A 35 -9.23 12.55 -5.90
CA GLU A 35 -9.31 12.76 -4.44
C GLU A 35 -8.22 13.70 -3.90
N CYS A 36 -7.46 14.34 -4.80
CA CYS A 36 -6.27 15.13 -4.46
C CYS A 36 -6.47 16.64 -4.74
N PHE A 37 -6.09 17.49 -3.78
CA PHE A 37 -6.14 18.95 -3.88
C PHE A 37 -4.72 19.55 -3.84
N GLN A 38 -4.50 20.63 -4.61
CA GLN A 38 -3.25 21.38 -4.62
C GLN A 38 -3.27 22.51 -3.59
N ILE A 39 -2.20 22.66 -2.82
CA ILE A 39 -1.98 23.83 -1.97
C ILE A 39 -1.34 24.92 -2.83
N GLU A 40 -2.14 25.87 -3.31
CA GLU A 40 -1.66 26.97 -4.16
C GLU A 40 -1.00 28.12 -3.37
N LYS A 41 -1.27 28.19 -2.06
CA LYS A 41 -0.84 29.30 -1.21
C LYS A 41 -0.50 28.83 0.21
N ILE A 42 0.64 29.29 0.74
CA ILE A 42 1.03 29.13 2.14
C ILE A 42 1.14 30.54 2.74
N GLY A 43 0.21 30.89 3.64
CA GLY A 43 0.10 32.26 4.17
C GLY A 43 -0.24 33.26 3.06
N GLU A 44 0.62 34.26 2.84
CA GLU A 44 0.48 35.22 1.74
C GLU A 44 1.21 34.81 0.45
N LYS A 45 2.07 33.79 0.50
CA LYS A 45 2.97 33.42 -0.60
C LYS A 45 2.35 32.34 -1.50
N LYS A 46 2.38 32.56 -2.82
CA LYS A 46 2.05 31.55 -3.84
C LYS A 46 3.19 30.53 -3.95
N THR A 47 2.86 29.24 -4.00
CA THR A 47 3.86 28.16 -4.09
C THR A 47 4.33 27.96 -5.53
N GLU A 48 5.65 27.87 -5.76
CA GLU A 48 6.24 27.56 -7.07
C GLU A 48 6.05 26.08 -7.46
N THR A 49 6.06 25.18 -6.46
CA THR A 49 5.76 23.75 -6.57
C THR A 49 4.64 23.42 -5.57
N PRO A 50 3.36 23.46 -5.97
CA PRO A 50 2.25 23.25 -5.05
C PRO A 50 2.26 21.81 -4.50
N PRO A 51 2.33 21.60 -3.17
CA PRO A 51 2.20 20.28 -2.58
C PRO A 51 0.74 19.80 -2.60
N PHE A 52 0.54 18.49 -2.51
CA PHE A 52 -0.80 17.87 -2.54
C PHE A 52 -1.32 17.42 -1.17
N PHE A 53 -2.65 17.40 -1.03
CA PHE A 53 -3.35 16.88 0.14
C PHE A 53 -4.66 16.15 -0.23
N ARG A 54 -5.06 15.16 0.57
CA ARG A 54 -6.35 14.46 0.48
C ARG A 54 -7.24 14.88 1.65
N ASN A 55 -8.47 15.28 1.36
CA ASN A 55 -9.41 15.94 2.27
C ASN A 55 -10.13 15.02 3.27
N THR A 56 -10.16 13.70 3.05
CA THR A 56 -10.63 12.74 4.06
C THR A 56 -9.44 12.04 4.72
N GLU A 57 -9.32 12.22 6.03
CA GLU A 57 -8.28 11.58 6.84
C GLU A 57 -8.76 10.22 7.35
N PHE A 58 -7.94 9.19 7.15
CA PHE A 58 -8.10 7.92 7.84
C PHE A 58 -6.73 7.43 8.29
N PRO A 59 -6.56 7.04 9.56
CA PRO A 59 -5.33 6.42 9.99
C PRO A 59 -5.14 5.07 9.28
N TRP A 60 -3.92 4.83 8.84
CA TRP A 60 -3.50 3.58 8.25
C TRP A 60 -2.03 3.32 8.54
N GLN A 61 -1.61 2.08 8.34
CA GLN A 61 -0.20 1.78 8.16
C GLN A 61 0.03 1.38 6.71
N GLU A 62 1.16 1.83 6.19
CA GLU A 62 1.68 1.45 4.90
C GLU A 62 3.12 0.95 5.09
N GLY A 63 3.44 -0.17 4.45
CA GLY A 63 4.81 -0.66 4.40
C GLY A 63 5.29 -0.74 2.97
N HIS A 64 6.58 -0.48 2.80
CA HIS A 64 7.26 -0.48 1.51
C HIS A 64 8.60 -1.21 1.67
N THR A 65 8.93 -2.08 0.72
CA THR A 65 10.23 -2.77 0.66
C THR A 65 10.84 -2.68 -0.72
N ILE A 66 12.15 -2.79 -0.76
CA ILE A 66 12.96 -2.90 -1.98
C ILE A 66 13.81 -4.17 -1.86
N HIS A 67 13.80 -4.99 -2.91
CA HIS A 67 14.41 -6.32 -2.95
C HIS A 67 15.36 -6.45 -4.12
N SER A 68 16.41 -7.26 -3.95
CA SER A 68 17.37 -7.53 -5.01
C SER A 68 16.88 -8.56 -6.04
N ASN A 69 15.86 -9.35 -5.67
CA ASN A 69 15.34 -10.47 -6.42
C ASN A 69 13.80 -10.39 -6.51
N ALA A 70 13.26 -10.69 -7.71
CA ALA A 70 11.83 -10.70 -7.97
C ALA A 70 11.08 -11.74 -7.12
N GLU A 71 11.65 -12.94 -6.99
CA GLU A 71 11.02 -14.02 -6.23
C GLU A 71 10.97 -13.68 -4.74
N GLU A 72 12.06 -13.12 -4.20
CA GLU A 72 12.11 -12.62 -2.82
C GLU A 72 11.03 -11.57 -2.57
N ALA A 73 10.88 -10.60 -3.46
CA ALA A 73 9.84 -9.58 -3.37
C ALA A 73 8.43 -10.20 -3.37
N LYS A 74 8.15 -11.12 -4.29
CA LYS A 74 6.85 -11.76 -4.38
C LYS A 74 6.52 -12.58 -3.12
N GLN A 75 7.50 -13.35 -2.62
CA GLN A 75 7.35 -14.09 -1.37
C GLN A 75 7.17 -13.15 -0.17
N PHE A 76 7.85 -12.01 -0.14
CA PHE A 76 7.66 -11.01 0.90
C PHE A 76 6.22 -10.47 0.90
N ALA A 77 5.65 -10.14 -0.27
CA ALA A 77 4.26 -9.69 -0.38
C ALA A 77 3.28 -10.75 0.15
N LEU A 78 3.46 -12.02 -0.20
CA LEU A 78 2.63 -13.13 0.32
C LEU A 78 2.82 -13.34 1.83
N ASN A 79 4.04 -13.18 2.33
CA ASN A 79 4.33 -13.25 3.77
C ASN A 79 3.70 -12.10 4.57
N ILE A 80 3.53 -10.93 3.96
CA ILE A 80 2.77 -9.84 4.58
C ILE A 80 1.28 -10.13 4.53
N LEU A 81 0.76 -10.64 3.41
CA LEU A 81 -0.63 -11.05 3.30
C LEU A 81 -1.03 -12.06 4.38
N SER A 82 -0.16 -13.03 4.67
CA SER A 82 -0.42 -14.01 5.73
C SER A 82 -0.45 -13.41 7.13
N ILE A 83 0.29 -12.33 7.39
CA ILE A 83 0.19 -11.58 8.65
C ILE A 83 -1.20 -10.95 8.78
N TYR A 84 -1.74 -10.34 7.72
CA TYR A 84 -3.08 -9.76 7.77
C TYR A 84 -4.16 -10.81 7.90
N HIS A 85 -4.01 -11.93 7.19
CA HIS A 85 -4.91 -13.07 7.31
C HIS A 85 -4.97 -13.56 8.76
N ASP A 86 -3.81 -13.88 9.34
CA ASP A 86 -3.69 -14.34 10.71
C ASP A 86 -4.20 -13.31 11.73
N TYR A 87 -3.96 -12.02 11.49
CA TYR A 87 -4.49 -10.97 12.35
C TYR A 87 -6.03 -10.87 12.25
N ALA A 88 -6.59 -10.91 11.05
CA ALA A 88 -8.04 -10.83 10.87
C ALA A 88 -8.76 -12.06 11.44
N GLU A 89 -8.25 -13.26 11.16
CA GLU A 89 -8.87 -14.52 11.60
C GLU A 89 -8.60 -14.79 13.08
N ASN A 90 -7.33 -14.82 13.50
CA ASN A 90 -6.96 -15.34 14.82
C ASN A 90 -6.89 -14.27 15.92
N VAL A 91 -6.84 -12.98 15.56
CA VAL A 91 -6.85 -11.89 16.55
C VAL A 91 -8.19 -11.17 16.58
N LEU A 92 -8.77 -10.89 15.41
CA LEU A 92 -10.05 -10.16 15.31
C LEU A 92 -11.27 -11.07 15.16
N CYS A 93 -11.08 -12.40 15.01
CA CYS A 93 -12.15 -13.38 14.85
C CYS A 93 -13.09 -13.05 13.66
N LEU A 94 -12.53 -12.55 12.56
CA LEU A 94 -13.29 -12.19 11.35
C LEU A 94 -13.28 -13.36 10.35
N GLY A 95 -14.44 -13.62 9.74
CA GLY A 95 -14.53 -14.54 8.61
C GLY A 95 -13.93 -13.91 7.35
N VAL A 96 -12.77 -14.41 6.91
CA VAL A 96 -12.01 -13.83 5.80
C VAL A 96 -11.70 -14.82 4.69
N ILE A 97 -11.53 -14.29 3.47
CA ILE A 97 -11.09 -15.00 2.28
C ILE A 97 -9.83 -14.32 1.76
N VAL A 98 -8.77 -15.10 1.53
CA VAL A 98 -7.53 -14.61 0.94
C VAL A 98 -7.55 -14.85 -0.56
N GLY A 99 -7.14 -13.85 -1.34
CA GLY A 99 -7.14 -13.98 -2.80
C GLY A 99 -6.20 -13.04 -3.53
N LYS A 100 -6.17 -13.20 -4.84
CA LYS A 100 -5.51 -12.29 -5.78
C LYS A 100 -6.58 -11.50 -6.53
N LYS A 101 -6.42 -10.18 -6.60
CA LYS A 101 -7.31 -9.32 -7.39
C LYS A 101 -7.15 -9.61 -8.88
N THR A 102 -8.23 -9.43 -9.63
CA THR A 102 -8.22 -9.49 -11.10
C THR A 102 -7.45 -8.30 -11.66
N GLU A 103 -7.13 -8.34 -12.95
CA GLU A 103 -6.44 -7.23 -13.63
C GLU A 103 -7.21 -5.91 -13.56
N GLY A 104 -8.55 -5.94 -13.51
CA GLY A 104 -9.38 -4.74 -13.38
C GLY A 104 -9.42 -4.16 -11.96
N GLU A 105 -9.13 -4.98 -10.95
CA GLU A 105 -9.25 -4.62 -9.52
C GLU A 105 -7.89 -4.48 -8.82
N LYS A 106 -6.79 -4.71 -9.54
CA LYS A 106 -5.45 -4.56 -8.96
C LYS A 106 -5.10 -3.09 -8.77
N PHE A 107 -4.12 -2.86 -7.90
CA PHE A 107 -3.70 -1.51 -7.56
C PHE A 107 -2.94 -0.89 -8.73
N ALA A 108 -3.16 0.40 -8.97
CA ALA A 108 -2.54 1.12 -10.07
C ALA A 108 -1.01 1.07 -9.98
N GLY A 109 -0.37 0.50 -10.99
CA GLY A 109 1.09 0.31 -11.04
C GLY A 109 1.57 -1.05 -10.52
N ALA A 110 0.76 -1.80 -9.77
CA ALA A 110 1.12 -3.13 -9.29
C ALA A 110 1.07 -4.17 -10.42
N LEU A 111 2.01 -5.11 -10.40
CA LEU A 111 1.94 -6.31 -11.24
C LEU A 111 0.92 -7.29 -10.67
N GLU A 112 0.94 -7.50 -9.35
CA GLU A 112 0.00 -8.36 -8.63
C GLU A 112 -0.49 -7.66 -7.37
N THR A 113 -1.80 -7.71 -7.12
CA THR A 113 -2.40 -7.31 -5.84
C THR A 113 -3.02 -8.53 -5.18
N TYR A 114 -2.63 -8.77 -3.95
CA TYR A 114 -3.25 -9.74 -3.06
C TYR A 114 -4.10 -9.02 -2.01
N THR A 115 -5.14 -9.70 -1.54
CA THR A 115 -6.17 -9.11 -0.69
C THR A 115 -6.64 -10.10 0.37
N VAL A 116 -7.00 -9.56 1.54
CA VAL A 116 -7.81 -10.25 2.55
C VAL A 116 -9.19 -9.60 2.52
N GLU A 117 -10.20 -10.39 2.18
CA GLU A 117 -11.59 -9.97 2.04
C GLU A 117 -12.40 -10.46 3.24
N CYS A 118 -13.06 -9.56 3.96
CA CYS A 118 -13.90 -9.88 5.12
C CYS A 118 -15.37 -10.02 4.69
N LEU A 119 -16.00 -11.13 5.04
CA LEU A 119 -17.44 -11.32 4.87
C LEU A 119 -18.16 -10.73 6.07
N LEU A 120 -19.06 -9.77 5.81
CA LEU A 120 -19.85 -9.10 6.84
C LEU A 120 -21.19 -9.82 7.05
N PRO A 121 -21.84 -9.67 8.23
CA PRO A 121 -23.12 -10.35 8.51
C PRO A 121 -24.28 -9.98 7.57
N ASP A 122 -24.22 -8.81 6.95
CA ASP A 122 -25.17 -8.34 5.93
C ASP A 122 -24.93 -8.95 4.54
N GLY A 123 -23.97 -9.88 4.41
CA GLY A 123 -23.60 -10.54 3.17
C GLY A 123 -22.69 -9.71 2.26
N GLN A 124 -22.30 -8.50 2.68
CA GLN A 124 -21.35 -7.68 1.94
C GLN A 124 -19.91 -8.13 2.17
N CYS A 125 -19.04 -7.80 1.21
CA CYS A 125 -17.62 -8.07 1.29
C CYS A 125 -16.85 -6.76 1.48
N LEU A 126 -15.91 -6.75 2.42
CA LEU A 126 -15.08 -5.61 2.74
C LEU A 126 -13.60 -5.97 2.59
N GLN A 127 -12.88 -5.25 1.73
CA GLN A 127 -11.43 -5.39 1.62
C GLN A 127 -10.76 -4.91 2.91
N PHE A 128 -10.24 -5.87 3.68
CA PHE A 128 -9.63 -5.65 4.99
C PHE A 128 -8.21 -5.10 4.86
N ALA A 129 -7.38 -5.75 4.06
CA ALA A 129 -5.98 -5.38 3.84
C ALA A 129 -5.50 -5.80 2.45
N THR A 130 -4.44 -5.17 1.97
CA THR A 130 -3.79 -5.52 0.69
C THR A 130 -2.29 -5.64 0.81
N SER A 131 -1.71 -6.47 -0.06
CA SER A 131 -0.29 -6.55 -0.32
C SER A 131 -0.02 -6.61 -1.81
N HIS A 132 0.95 -5.85 -2.28
CA HIS A 132 1.17 -5.54 -3.68
C HIS A 132 2.60 -5.87 -4.08
N TYR A 133 2.76 -6.56 -5.19
CA TYR A 133 4.04 -6.72 -5.87
C TYR A 133 4.09 -5.79 -7.08
N PHE A 134 5.02 -4.83 -7.08
CA PHE A 134 5.15 -3.80 -8.12
C PHE A 134 6.17 -4.16 -9.21
N GLY A 135 6.91 -5.26 -9.04
CA GLY A 135 8.07 -5.53 -9.89
C GLY A 135 9.11 -4.43 -9.73
N ASP A 136 9.81 -4.08 -10.81
CA ASP A 136 10.80 -3.00 -10.83
C ASP A 136 10.25 -1.68 -11.42
N ASN A 137 8.95 -1.61 -11.72
CA ASN A 137 8.31 -0.47 -12.40
C ASN A 137 8.54 0.85 -11.65
N PHE A 138 8.22 0.86 -10.36
CA PHE A 138 8.39 2.05 -9.52
C PHE A 138 9.87 2.44 -9.43
N CYS A 139 10.75 1.47 -9.17
CA CYS A 139 12.17 1.70 -9.04
C CYS A 139 12.83 2.20 -10.34
N ARG A 140 12.36 1.77 -11.51
CA ARG A 140 12.79 2.31 -12.81
C ARG A 140 12.40 3.78 -12.95
N LEU A 141 11.18 4.11 -12.54
CA LEU A 141 10.57 5.44 -12.68
C LEU A 141 11.26 6.50 -11.82
N ILE A 142 11.56 6.17 -10.56
CA ILE A 142 12.35 7.03 -9.65
C ILE A 142 13.85 6.77 -9.73
N GLN A 143 14.30 5.99 -10.71
CA GLN A 143 15.71 5.71 -11.03
C GLN A 143 16.55 5.11 -9.88
N VAL A 144 15.91 4.33 -9.01
CA VAL A 144 16.61 3.56 -7.97
C VAL A 144 17.36 2.41 -8.62
N LYS A 145 18.66 2.32 -8.36
CA LYS A 145 19.57 1.32 -8.92
C LYS A 145 20.47 0.75 -7.83
N PHE A 146 20.91 -0.49 -8.02
CA PHE A 146 21.96 -1.08 -7.20
C PHE A 146 22.90 -1.92 -8.07
N GLN A 147 24.10 -2.14 -7.56
CA GLN A 147 25.07 -3.06 -8.14
C GLN A 147 24.87 -4.44 -7.53
N ASN A 148 24.63 -5.45 -8.37
CA ASN A 148 24.43 -6.82 -7.94
C ASN A 148 25.76 -7.57 -7.72
N LYS A 149 25.67 -8.84 -7.31
CA LYS A 149 26.84 -9.70 -7.06
C LYS A 149 27.71 -9.93 -8.31
N ASP A 150 27.13 -9.79 -9.49
CA ASP A 150 27.81 -9.92 -10.79
C ASP A 150 28.34 -8.58 -11.32
N ASN A 151 28.39 -7.54 -10.47
CA ASN A 151 28.78 -6.17 -10.82
C ASN A 151 27.90 -5.50 -11.88
N GLN A 152 26.68 -5.98 -12.08
CA GLN A 152 25.72 -5.39 -13.00
C GLN A 152 24.83 -4.38 -12.27
N ILE A 153 24.59 -3.25 -12.92
CA ILE A 153 23.62 -2.26 -12.45
C ILE A 153 22.23 -2.73 -12.83
N GLN A 154 21.37 -2.91 -11.84
CA GLN A 154 19.98 -3.30 -12.04
C GLN A 154 19.03 -2.48 -11.17
N HIS A 155 17.75 -2.48 -11.55
CA HIS A 155 16.68 -1.91 -10.77
C HIS A 155 16.17 -2.95 -9.77
N PRO A 156 15.97 -2.57 -8.50
CA PRO A 156 15.40 -3.49 -7.53
C PRO A 156 13.89 -3.64 -7.71
N PHE A 157 13.34 -4.64 -7.05
CA PHE A 157 11.92 -4.97 -7.07
C PHE A 157 11.24 -4.43 -5.82
N SER A 158 10.08 -3.78 -5.95
CA SER A 158 9.36 -3.21 -4.82
C SER A 158 8.08 -3.96 -4.47
N THR A 159 7.73 -3.89 -3.19
CA THR A 159 6.42 -4.31 -2.69
C THR A 159 5.88 -3.22 -1.79
N SER A 160 4.55 -3.10 -1.72
CA SER A 160 3.90 -2.28 -0.69
C SER A 160 2.63 -2.93 -0.19
N TRP A 161 2.19 -2.55 1.00
CA TRP A 161 1.04 -3.16 1.65
C TRP A 161 0.42 -2.20 2.65
N GLY A 162 -0.83 -2.46 3.03
CA GLY A 162 -1.48 -1.62 4.01
C GLY A 162 -2.77 -2.21 4.59
N THR A 163 -3.12 -1.68 5.75
CA THR A 163 -4.45 -1.80 6.37
C THR A 163 -4.77 -0.49 7.06
N SER A 164 -6.05 -0.13 7.11
CA SER A 164 -6.51 1.12 7.73
C SER A 164 -7.46 0.86 8.89
N THR A 165 -7.95 1.93 9.51
CA THR A 165 -9.05 1.91 10.48
C THR A 165 -10.34 1.28 9.97
N ARG A 166 -10.45 0.97 8.67
CA ARG A 166 -11.52 0.13 8.12
C ARG A 166 -11.66 -1.21 8.85
N ALA A 167 -10.57 -1.75 9.40
CA ALA A 167 -10.58 -2.94 10.26
C ALA A 167 -11.50 -2.78 11.48
N ILE A 168 -11.59 -1.59 12.06
CA ILE A 168 -12.47 -1.30 13.22
C ILE A 168 -13.94 -1.41 12.78
N GLY A 169 -14.26 -0.90 11.58
CA GLY A 169 -15.61 -1.03 11.01
C GLY A 169 -16.01 -2.49 10.76
N ALA A 170 -15.08 -3.32 10.30
CA ALA A 170 -15.31 -4.76 10.13
C ALA A 170 -15.60 -5.46 11.48
N VAL A 171 -14.81 -5.16 12.51
CA VAL A 171 -15.03 -5.67 13.88
C VAL A 171 -16.38 -5.24 14.43
N ALA A 172 -16.70 -3.94 14.35
CA ALA A 172 -17.96 -3.41 14.85
C ALA A 172 -19.16 -4.04 14.14
N LYS A 173 -19.13 -4.15 12.81
CA LYS A 173 -20.22 -4.79 12.06
C LYS A 173 -20.36 -6.29 12.35
N THR A 174 -19.25 -6.99 12.54
CA THR A 174 -19.25 -8.45 12.70
C THR A 174 -19.67 -8.88 14.09
N HIS A 175 -19.25 -8.14 15.11
CA HIS A 175 -19.41 -8.53 16.51
C HIS A 175 -20.44 -7.70 17.27
N ALA A 176 -21.06 -6.68 16.65
CA ALA A 176 -22.15 -5.95 17.28
C ALA A 176 -23.35 -6.87 17.53
N ASP A 177 -23.91 -6.73 18.73
CA ASP A 177 -25.18 -7.32 19.15
C ASP A 177 -26.32 -6.29 19.10
N HIS A 178 -27.51 -6.71 19.53
CA HIS A 178 -28.75 -5.92 19.53
C HIS A 178 -28.91 -5.04 20.77
#